data_AF-A0A6H1ZN64-F1
#
_entry.id   AF-A0A6H1ZN64-F1
#
_cell.length_a   1.000
_cell.length_b   1.000
_cell.length_c   1.000
_cell.angle_alpha   90.00
_cell.angle_beta   90.00
_cell.angle_gamma   90.00
#
_symmetry.space_group_name_H-M   'P 1'
#
loop_
_entity.id
_entity.type
_entity.pdbx_description
1 polymer ?
#
loop_
_entity_poly.entity_id
_entity_poly.type
_entity_poly.pdbx_seq_one_letter_code
_entity_poly.pdbx_strand_id
1 'polypeptide(L)'
;MKLRNFTPHEINLYDETGTQIIETFPSEGNIRMEEKIVDEYTVADGQYKVVTKKYVPAELPAMEDDTMIIVSLLVAQNCHQEDMLCPDTGINSVVRNDRGQIIGVRNFQKIN
;
A
#
# COMPACT_ATOMS: atom_id res chain seq x y z
N MET A 1 -8.83 0.88 -19.53
CA MET A 1 -8.49 0.61 -18.12
C MET A 1 -7.89 1.84 -17.47
N LYS A 2 -8.47 2.29 -16.36
CA LYS A 2 -7.95 3.40 -15.54
C LYS A 2 -7.34 2.87 -14.25
N LEU A 3 -6.27 3.50 -13.78
CA LEU A 3 -5.63 3.22 -12.49
C LEU A 3 -5.81 4.42 -11.57
N ARG A 4 -6.30 4.18 -10.35
CA ARG A 4 -6.57 5.23 -9.36
C ARG A 4 -5.86 4.95 -8.06
N ASN A 5 -5.08 5.91 -7.56
CA ASN A 5 -4.26 5.69 -6.36
C ASN A 5 -4.97 6.13 -5.09
N PHE A 6 -5.25 5.17 -4.22
CA PHE A 6 -5.84 5.35 -2.89
C PHE A 6 -4.86 5.03 -1.75
N THR A 7 -3.56 5.00 -2.05
CA THR A 7 -2.52 4.96 -1.03
C THR A 7 -2.28 6.37 -0.47
N PRO A 8 -1.70 6.49 0.74
CA PRO A 8 -1.45 7.80 1.37
C PRO A 8 -0.45 8.69 0.61
N HIS A 9 0.32 8.11 -0.31
CA HIS A 9 1.43 8.78 -0.98
C HIS A 9 1.32 8.63 -2.50
N GLU A 10 1.94 9.55 -3.21
CA GLU A 10 2.14 9.42 -4.64
C GLU A 10 2.98 8.17 -4.96
N ILE A 11 2.68 7.52 -6.09
CA ILE A 11 3.43 6.37 -6.57
C ILE A 11 4.07 6.71 -7.91
N ASN A 12 5.39 6.62 -7.98
CA ASN A 12 6.11 6.64 -9.23
C ASN A 12 6.32 5.21 -9.73
N LEU A 13 5.81 4.93 -10.92
CA LEU A 13 6.07 3.71 -11.67
C LEU A 13 7.30 3.94 -12.55
N TYR A 14 8.34 3.18 -12.30
CA TYR A 14 9.55 3.17 -13.10
C TYR A 14 9.52 2.07 -14.15
N ASP A 15 10.34 2.23 -15.18
CA ASP A 15 10.63 1.17 -16.14
C ASP A 15 11.35 -0.04 -15.50
N GLU A 16 11.47 -1.13 -16.27
CA GLU A 16 12.13 -2.36 -15.81
C GLU A 16 13.56 -2.13 -15.33
N THR A 17 14.24 -1.12 -15.89
CA THR A 17 15.61 -0.76 -15.49
C THR A 17 15.64 0.02 -14.17
N GLY A 18 14.55 0.72 -13.82
CA GLY A 18 14.48 1.61 -12.66
C GLY A 18 15.11 2.98 -12.93
N THR A 19 15.26 3.40 -14.18
CA THR A 19 15.96 4.64 -14.56
C THR A 19 15.01 5.76 -14.97
N GLN A 20 13.85 5.44 -15.54
CA GLN A 20 12.87 6.42 -15.99
C GLN A 20 11.52 6.20 -15.34
N ILE A 21 10.87 7.29 -14.93
CA ILE A 21 9.47 7.25 -14.51
C ILE A 21 8.62 7.10 -15.77
N ILE A 22 7.85 6.01 -15.84
CA ILE A 22 6.83 5.78 -16.86
C ILE A 22 5.60 6.62 -16.55
N GLU A 23 5.15 6.59 -15.29
CA GLU A 23 3.94 7.27 -14.86
C GLU A 23 3.99 7.58 -13.36
N THR A 24 3.32 8.66 -12.98
CA THR A 24 3.15 9.07 -11.59
C THR A 24 1.67 9.08 -11.26
N PHE A 25 1.28 8.32 -10.24
CA PHE A 25 -0.10 8.22 -9.77
C PHE A 25 -0.26 9.07 -8.51
N PRO A 26 -0.81 10.30 -8.60
CA PRO A 26 -1.08 11.12 -7.43
C PRO A 26 -2.14 10.45 -6.54
N SER A 27 -2.05 10.66 -5.24
CA SER A 27 -3.08 10.15 -4.31
C SER A 27 -4.41 10.87 -4.56
N GLU A 28 -5.46 10.11 -4.87
CA GLU A 28 -6.85 10.57 -5.02
C GLU A 28 -7.66 10.43 -3.72
N GLY A 29 -7.05 9.85 -2.69
CA GLY A 29 -7.70 9.55 -1.43
C GLY A 29 -6.91 8.52 -0.63
N ASN A 30 -7.44 8.14 0.52
CA ASN A 30 -6.79 7.18 1.40
C ASN A 30 -7.80 6.13 1.86
N ILE A 31 -7.77 4.96 1.24
CA ILE A 31 -8.50 3.80 1.75
C ILE A 31 -7.67 3.23 2.89
N ARG A 32 -8.16 3.43 4.12
CA ARG A 32 -7.47 3.03 5.34
C ARG A 32 -8.33 2.07 6.15
N MET A 33 -7.71 0.98 6.58
CA MET A 33 -8.31 0.04 7.53
C MET A 33 -8.49 0.72 8.88
N GLU A 34 -9.62 0.49 9.55
CA GLU A 34 -9.77 0.88 10.95
C GLU A 34 -8.93 -0.05 11.83
N GLU A 35 -8.29 0.51 12.86
CA GLU A 35 -7.43 -0.20 13.80
C GLU A 35 -8.08 -0.23 15.19
N LYS A 36 -8.23 -1.43 15.78
CA LYS A 36 -8.70 -1.60 17.16
C LYS A 36 -7.63 -2.29 18.00
N ILE A 37 -7.29 -1.70 19.15
CA ILE A 37 -6.45 -2.35 20.15
C ILE A 37 -7.30 -3.43 20.83
N VAL A 38 -6.80 -4.67 20.85
CA VAL A 38 -7.51 -5.82 21.42
C VAL A 38 -6.79 -6.42 22.64
N ASP A 39 -5.52 -6.07 22.83
CA ASP A 39 -4.72 -6.47 23.99
C ASP A 39 -3.55 -5.49 24.19
N GLU A 40 -3.07 -5.36 25.42
CA GLU A 40 -1.89 -4.56 25.75
C GLU A 40 -1.11 -5.10 26.94
N TYR A 41 0.22 -5.03 26.86
CA TYR A 41 1.13 -5.42 27.93
C TYR A 41 2.42 -4.59 27.88
N THR A 42 3.28 -4.73 28.88
CA THR A 42 4.59 -4.07 28.92
C THR A 42 5.73 -5.07 28.86
N VAL A 43 6.86 -4.65 28.29
CA VAL A 43 8.11 -5.42 28.23
C VAL A 43 9.28 -4.60 28.79
N ALA A 44 10.40 -5.28 29.08
CA ALA A 44 11.59 -4.69 29.71
C ALA A 44 11.26 -3.96 31.02
N ASP A 45 10.77 -4.71 32.01
CA ASP A 45 10.43 -4.22 33.35
C ASP A 45 9.49 -3.00 33.35
N GLY A 46 8.55 -2.98 32.39
CA GLY A 46 7.55 -1.92 32.28
C GLY A 46 7.95 -0.73 31.40
N GLN A 47 9.14 -0.74 30.78
CA GLN A 47 9.64 0.41 30.02
C GLN A 47 8.91 0.62 28.68
N TYR A 48 8.51 -0.45 27.99
CA TYR A 48 7.90 -0.35 26.66
C TYR A 48 6.51 -0.96 26.62
N LYS A 49 5.52 -0.18 26.18
CA LYS A 49 4.14 -0.64 25.95
C LYS A 49 4.04 -1.34 24.59
N VAL A 50 3.44 -2.52 24.57
CA VAL A 50 3.13 -3.30 23.38
C VAL A 50 1.61 -3.44 23.28
N VAL A 51 1.05 -3.25 22.08
CA VAL A 51 -0.38 -3.41 21.81
C VAL A 51 -0.59 -4.41 20.68
N THR A 52 -1.55 -5.29 20.84
CA THR A 52 -2.06 -6.14 19.76
C THR A 52 -3.20 -5.41 19.06
N LYS A 53 -3.13 -5.32 17.74
CA LYS A 53 -4.16 -4.67 16.93
C LYS A 53 -4.93 -5.67 16.08
N LYS A 54 -6.23 -5.44 15.94
CA LYS A 54 -7.07 -6.04 14.92
C LYS A 54 -7.44 -4.99 13.89
N TYR A 55 -7.34 -5.35 12.62
CA TYR A 55 -7.77 -4.50 11.51
C TYR A 55 -9.22 -4.83 11.13
N VAL A 56 -10.00 -3.79 10.86
CA VAL A 56 -11.36 -3.92 10.34
C VAL A 56 -11.34 -3.49 8.86
N PRO A 57 -11.91 -4.30 7.95
CA PRO A 57 -12.01 -3.96 6.52
C PRO A 57 -12.50 -2.54 6.30
N ALA A 58 -11.79 -1.82 5.43
CA ALA A 58 -12.17 -0.47 5.04
C ALA A 58 -13.45 -0.51 4.18
N GLU A 59 -14.23 0.57 4.24
CA GLU A 59 -15.22 0.82 3.20
C GLU A 59 -14.49 1.15 1.90
N LEU A 60 -14.96 0.53 0.82
CA LEU A 60 -14.36 0.69 -0.50
C LEU A 60 -15.23 1.64 -1.32
N PRO A 61 -14.63 2.50 -2.16
CA PRO A 61 -15.39 3.32 -3.07
C PRO A 61 -16.19 2.44 -4.03
N ALA A 62 -17.30 2.96 -4.55
CA ALA A 62 -17.98 2.32 -5.66
C ALA A 62 -17.01 2.19 -6.84
N MET A 63 -16.88 0.98 -7.37
CA MET A 63 -16.01 0.71 -8.51
C MET A 63 -16.68 1.23 -9.78
N GLU A 64 -15.92 1.99 -10.56
CA GLU A 64 -16.30 2.39 -11.92
C GLU A 64 -15.93 1.27 -12.90
N ASP A 65 -16.69 1.13 -13.98
CA ASP A 65 -16.37 0.18 -15.05
C ASP A 65 -14.95 0.43 -15.60
N ASP A 66 -14.22 -0.65 -15.91
CA ASP A 66 -12.86 -0.60 -16.50
C ASP A 66 -11.84 0.18 -15.63
N THR A 67 -11.97 0.09 -14.31
CA THR A 67 -11.09 0.77 -13.33
C THR A 67 -10.47 -0.21 -12.34
N MET A 68 -9.15 -0.08 -12.14
CA MET A 68 -8.42 -0.72 -11.07
C MET A 68 -7.99 0.32 -10.03
N ILE A 69 -7.99 -0.07 -8.75
CA ILE A 69 -7.56 0.80 -7.65
C ILE A 69 -6.25 0.32 -7.06
N ILE A 70 -5.34 1.26 -6.77
CA ILE A 70 -4.07 1.02 -6.11
C ILE A 70 -4.25 1.33 -4.62
N VAL A 71 -4.10 0.33 -3.78
CA VAL A 71 -4.26 0.41 -2.33
C VAL A 71 -2.99 -0.04 -1.61
N SER A 72 -2.94 0.15 -0.29
CA SER A 72 -1.83 -0.40 0.51
C SER A 72 -1.90 -1.93 0.55
N LEU A 73 -0.76 -2.59 0.73
CA LEU A 73 -0.69 -4.06 0.86
C LEU A 73 -1.66 -4.59 1.93
N LEU A 74 -1.76 -3.89 3.06
CA LEU A 74 -2.65 -4.26 4.16
C LEU A 74 -4.13 -4.26 3.72
N VAL A 75 -4.55 -3.26 2.94
CA VAL A 75 -5.93 -3.20 2.41
C VAL A 75 -6.16 -4.34 1.43
N ALA A 76 -5.24 -4.54 0.47
CA ALA A 76 -5.34 -5.62 -0.52
C ALA A 76 -5.47 -7.00 0.15
N GLN A 77 -4.68 -7.25 1.20
CA GLN A 77 -4.69 -8.49 1.98
C GLN A 77 -5.92 -8.71 2.88
N ASN A 78 -6.77 -7.71 3.09
CA ASN A 78 -7.92 -7.85 3.99
C ASN A 78 -9.27 -7.62 3.28
N CYS A 79 -9.27 -6.95 2.12
CA CYS A 79 -10.49 -6.67 1.36
C CYS A 79 -10.66 -7.57 0.13
N HIS A 80 -9.56 -8.10 -0.43
CA HIS A 80 -9.53 -9.12 -1.50
C HIS A 80 -10.52 -8.89 -2.67
N GLN A 81 -10.49 -7.71 -3.30
CA GLN A 81 -11.23 -7.48 -4.55
C GLN A 81 -10.36 -7.75 -5.79
N GLU A 82 -10.99 -8.23 -6.86
CA GLU A 82 -10.30 -8.55 -8.12
C GLU A 82 -9.64 -7.33 -8.76
N ASP A 83 -10.22 -6.14 -8.60
CA ASP A 83 -9.75 -4.91 -9.24
C ASP A 83 -8.75 -4.12 -8.36
N MET A 84 -8.23 -4.72 -7.30
CA MET A 84 -7.22 -4.12 -6.43
C MET A 84 -5.79 -4.50 -6.84
N LEU A 85 -4.94 -3.48 -6.85
CA LEU A 85 -3.50 -3.59 -6.94
C LEU A 85 -2.87 -2.98 -5.68
N CYS A 86 -1.62 -3.35 -5.42
CA CYS A 86 -0.77 -2.57 -4.52
C CYS A 86 0.62 -2.40 -5.12
N PRO A 87 1.38 -1.37 -4.73
CA PRO A 87 2.77 -1.23 -5.16
C PRO A 87 3.58 -2.47 -4.76
N ASP A 88 4.38 -3.01 -5.68
CA ASP A 88 5.32 -4.07 -5.34
C ASP A 88 6.55 -3.47 -4.66
N THR A 89 6.48 -3.36 -3.33
CA THR A 89 7.59 -2.89 -2.51
C THR A 89 8.60 -4.00 -2.16
N GLY A 90 8.58 -5.12 -2.89
CA GLY A 90 9.53 -6.21 -2.76
C GLY A 90 10.96 -5.79 -3.10
N ILE A 91 11.94 -6.54 -2.59
CA ILE A 91 13.37 -6.22 -2.70
C ILE A 91 13.84 -6.03 -4.16
N ASN A 92 13.21 -6.72 -5.11
CA ASN A 92 13.56 -6.68 -6.53
C ASN A 92 12.77 -5.64 -7.34
N SER A 93 11.72 -5.05 -6.77
CA SER A 93 10.78 -4.19 -7.50
C SER A 93 10.85 -2.73 -7.08
N VAL A 94 11.45 -2.42 -5.92
CA VAL A 94 11.64 -1.03 -5.47
C VAL A 94 12.78 -0.34 -6.20
N VAL A 95 12.57 0.93 -6.52
CA VAL A 95 13.63 1.86 -6.94
C VAL A 95 13.99 2.74 -5.76
N ARG A 96 15.29 2.88 -5.49
CA ARG A 96 15.81 3.65 -4.35
C ARG A 96 16.72 4.76 -4.82
N ASN A 97 16.71 5.88 -4.10
CA ASN A 97 17.71 6.93 -4.28
C ASN A 97 19.04 6.59 -3.57
N ASP A 98 20.03 7.47 -3.71
CA ASP A 98 21.37 7.33 -3.11
C ASP A 98 21.37 7.25 -1.57
N ARG A 99 20.26 7.65 -0.93
CA ARG A 99 20.07 7.53 0.54
C ARG A 99 19.36 6.23 0.93
N GLY A 100 19.11 5.34 -0.02
CA GLY A 100 18.36 4.10 0.18
C GLY A 100 16.85 4.28 0.37
N GLN A 101 16.31 5.49 0.18
CA GLN A 101 14.87 5.75 0.30
C GLN A 101 14.14 5.24 -0.94
N ILE A 102 13.00 4.60 -0.76
CA ILE A 102 12.15 4.17 -1.87
C ILE A 102 11.57 5.41 -2.54
N ILE A 103 11.79 5.56 -3.85
CA ILE A 103 11.27 6.67 -4.66
C ILE A 103 10.22 6.21 -5.67
N GLY A 104 10.01 4.91 -5.82
CA GLY A 104 9.01 4.31 -6.68
C GLY A 104 9.13 2.79 -6.75
N VAL A 105 8.32 2.20 -7.62
CA VAL A 105 8.29 0.76 -7.89
C VAL A 105 8.35 0.51 -9.39
N ARG A 106 8.79 -0.68 -9.81
CA ARG A 106 8.76 -1.10 -11.21
C ARG A 106 7.46 -1.80 -11.60
N ASN A 107 6.77 -2.37 -10.61
CA ASN A 107 5.61 -3.21 -10.81
C ASN A 107 4.52 -2.90 -9.78
N PHE A 108 3.28 -3.17 -10.17
CA PHE A 108 2.20 -3.43 -9.23
C PHE A 108 2.07 -4.93 -9.00
N GLN A 109 1.56 -5.30 -7.83
CA GLN A 109 1.26 -6.68 -7.48
C GLN A 109 -0.23 -6.83 -7.12
N LYS A 110 -0.77 -8.00 -7.44
CA LYS A 110 -2.10 -8.44 -7.04
C LYS A 110 -1.96 -9.52 -5.96
N ILE A 111 -2.75 -9.39 -4.90
CA ILE A 111 -2.75 -10.34 -3.78
C ILE A 111 -3.84 -11.38 -4.02
N ASN A 112 -3.46 -12.66 -4.03
CA ASN A 112 -4.36 -13.80 -4.11
C ASN A 112 -4.64 -14.39 -2.73
#